data_AF-W4EJE9-F1
#
_entry.id   AF-W4EJE9-F1
#
_cell.length_a   1.000
_cell.length_b   1.000
_cell.length_c   1.000
_cell.angle_alpha   90.00
_cell.angle_beta   90.00
_cell.angle_gamma   90.00
#
_symmetry.space_group_name_H-M   'P 1'
#
loop_
_entity.id
_entity.type
_entity.pdbx_description
1 polymer ?
#
loop_
_entity_poly.entity_id
_entity_poly.type
_entity_poly.pdbx_seq_one_letter_code
_entity_poly.pdbx_strand_id
1 'polypeptide(L)' 'MRKQPTLNKQYGPNIASLVHGVLPIILEENDNTTFIQDNKITGVVLGLRTEDIYKKVKFLKEKKVDLIIDEPTNSSR' A
#
# COMPACT_ATOMS: atom_id res chain seq x y z
N MET A 1 -23.07 10.41 13.54
CA MET A 1 -21.86 11.26 13.57
C MET A 1 -20.76 10.54 12.81
N ARG A 2 -20.22 11.09 11.71
CA ARG A 2 -19.09 10.48 10.96
C ARG A 2 -17.80 10.75 11.75
N LYS A 3 -17.07 9.71 12.16
CA LYS A 3 -15.75 9.88 12.80
C LYS A 3 -14.72 10.22 11.73
N GLN A 4 -13.95 11.28 11.92
CA GLN A 4 -12.86 11.60 10.99
C GLN A 4 -11.64 10.70 11.28
N PRO A 5 -10.83 10.34 10.28
CA PRO A 5 -9.56 9.67 10.51
C PRO A 5 -8.63 10.57 11.34
N THR A 6 -7.95 10.00 12.33
CA THR A 6 -7.01 10.73 13.19
C THR A 6 -5.58 10.26 12.95
N LEU A 7 -4.61 11.18 13.04
CA LEU A 7 -3.19 10.82 12.96
C LEU A 7 -2.83 9.83 14.07
N ASN A 8 -2.25 8.71 13.68
CA ASN A 8 -1.85 7.63 14.59
C ASN A 8 -0.33 7.57 14.75
N LYS A 9 0.41 7.54 13.64
CA LYS A 9 1.88 7.43 13.66
C LYS A 9 2.51 8.02 12.42
N GLN A 10 3.66 8.66 12.57
CA GLN A 10 4.53 9.09 11.49
C GLN A 10 5.73 8.13 11.37
N TYR A 11 6.04 7.66 10.16
CA TYR A 11 7.15 6.74 9.89
C TYR A 11 8.36 7.44 9.25
N GLY A 12 8.16 8.67 8.78
CA GLY A 12 9.17 9.52 8.17
C GLY A 12 8.56 10.86 7.75
N PRO A 13 9.34 11.74 7.11
CA PRO A 13 8.84 13.04 6.68
C PRO A 13 7.62 12.92 5.74
N ASN A 14 7.63 11.90 4.86
CA ASN A 14 6.64 11.75 3.79
C ASN A 14 5.66 10.60 4.02
N ILE A 15 5.73 9.87 5.14
CA ILE A 15 4.87 8.70 5.40
C ILE A 15 4.21 8.80 6.77
N ALA A 16 2.89 8.76 6.79
CA ALA A 16 2.09 8.77 8.00
C ALA A 16 0.95 7.74 7.95
N SER A 17 0.45 7.37 9.12
CA SER A 17 -0.75 6.55 9.29
C SER A 17 -1.85 7.32 9.97
N LEU A 18 -3.04 7.26 9.39
CA LEU A 18 -4.28 7.65 10.02
C LEU A 18 -5.04 6.39 10.47
N VAL A 19 -5.86 6.51 11.50
CA VAL A 19 -6.74 5.44 11.95
C VAL A 19 -8.19 5.88 11.89
N HIS A 20 -9.03 5.05 11.28
CA HIS A 20 -10.47 5.16 11.35
C HIS A 20 -11.06 3.81 11.80
N GLY A 21 -11.44 3.72 13.08
CA GLY A 21 -11.85 2.45 13.68
C GLY A 21 -10.70 1.45 13.71
N VAL A 22 -10.87 0.30 13.06
CA VAL A 22 -9.84 -0.75 12.96
C VAL A 22 -9.03 -0.70 11.67
N LEU A 23 -9.35 0.24 10.77
CA LEU A 23 -8.68 0.35 9.47
C LEU A 23 -7.52 1.34 9.56
N PRO A 24 -6.25 0.87 9.49
CA PRO A 24 -5.12 1.76 9.28
C PRO A 24 -5.12 2.25 7.84
N ILE A 25 -4.95 3.56 7.66
CA ILE A 25 -4.79 4.22 6.37
C ILE A 25 -3.36 4.75 6.32
N ILE A 26 -2.58 4.32 5.33
CA ILE A 26 -1.23 4.85 5.11
C ILE A 26 -1.30 5.94 4.06
N LEU A 27 -0.72 7.10 4.38
CA LEU A 27 -0.54 8.22 3.47
C LEU A 27 0.96 8.33 3.15
N GLU A 28 1.26 8.41 1.87
CA GLU A 28 2.59 8.63 1.34
C GLU A 28 2.55 9.88 0.45
N GLU A 29 3.36 10.87 0.80
CA GLU A 29 3.59 12.05 -0.01
C GLU A 29 4.69 11.75 -1.03
N ASN A 30 4.43 12.08 -2.30
CA ASN A 30 5.36 11.85 -3.39
C ASN A 30 5.47 13.13 -4.24
N ASP A 31 6.67 13.71 -4.28
CA ASP A 31 6.97 14.97 -4.99
C ASP A 31 6.73 14.88 -6.50
N ASN A 32 6.60 13.67 -7.05
CA ASN A 32 6.35 13.42 -8.48
C ASN A 32 4.86 13.28 -8.84
N THR A 33 3.92 13.55 -7.92
CA THR A 33 2.49 13.57 -8.26
C THR A 33 2.13 14.91 -8.91
N THR A 34 2.55 15.12 -10.15
CA THR A 34 1.81 16.05 -11.02
C THR A 34 0.35 15.59 -11.04
N PHE A 35 -0.61 16.51 -10.93
CA PHE A 35 -2.03 16.21 -11.02
C PHE A 35 -2.28 15.36 -12.30
N ILE A 36 -2.50 14.05 -12.15
CA ILE A 36 -2.34 13.09 -13.25
C ILE A 36 -3.55 13.14 -14.18
N GLN A 37 -3.33 13.69 -15.38
CA GLN A 37 -4.27 13.66 -16.50
C GLN A 37 -4.23 12.32 -17.29
N ASP A 38 -3.22 11.48 -17.03
CA ASP A 38 -2.99 10.23 -17.77
C ASP A 38 -2.79 9.04 -16.83
N ASN A 39 -3.84 8.22 -16.61
CA ASN A 39 -3.92 6.77 -16.29
C ASN A 39 -2.74 5.97 -15.64
N LYS A 40 -1.71 6.60 -15.07
CA LYS A 40 -0.64 5.95 -14.30
C LYS A 40 -1.10 5.86 -12.85
N ILE A 41 -1.62 4.69 -12.49
CA ILE A 41 -1.97 4.19 -11.14
C ILE A 41 -1.72 5.22 -10.02
N THR A 42 -2.66 6.16 -9.86
CA THR A 42 -2.80 7.03 -8.67
C THR A 42 -3.72 6.37 -7.63
N GLY A 43 -3.74 5.03 -7.64
CA GLY A 43 -4.74 4.24 -6.94
C GLY A 43 -4.44 4.04 -5.46
N VAL A 44 -5.50 3.88 -4.68
CA VAL A 44 -5.43 3.37 -3.31
C VAL A 44 -4.83 1.95 -3.35
N VAL A 45 -3.71 1.75 -2.67
CA VAL A 45 -3.11 0.41 -2.50
C VAL A 45 -3.67 -0.24 -1.24
N LEU A 46 -4.14 -1.49 -1.38
CA LEU A 46 -4.60 -2.28 -0.24
C LEU A 46 -3.48 -3.18 0.27
N GLY A 47 -2.95 -2.87 1.45
CA GLY A 47 -2.02 -3.74 2.15
C GLY A 47 -2.73 -4.95 2.76
N LEU A 48 -2.32 -6.16 2.37
CA LEU A 48 -2.82 -7.41 2.96
C LEU A 48 -1.80 -7.97 3.95
N ARG A 49 -2.20 -8.12 5.21
CA ARG A 49 -1.39 -8.84 6.19
C ARG A 49 -1.46 -10.34 5.90
N THR A 50 -0.30 -10.99 5.87
CA THR A 50 -0.17 -12.45 5.71
C THR A 50 0.93 -12.97 6.63
N GLU A 51 0.78 -14.19 7.12
CA GLU A 51 1.80 -14.87 7.95
C GLU A 51 2.95 -15.41 7.10
N ASP A 52 2.65 -15.80 5.86
CA ASP A 52 3.60 -16.30 4.88
C ASP A 52 3.35 -15.58 3.55
N ILE A 53 4.29 -14.73 3.14
CA ILE A 53 4.19 -13.96 1.91
C ILE A 53 4.34 -14.84 0.68
N TYR A 54 5.22 -15.83 0.71
CA TYR A 54 5.49 -16.72 -0.43
C TYR A 54 4.28 -17.59 -0.74
N LYS A 55 3.66 -18.17 0.29
CA LYS A 55 2.42 -18.96 0.14
C LYS A 55 1.27 -18.09 -0.39
N LYS A 56 1.13 -16.85 0.10
CA LYS A 56 0.07 -15.94 -0.35
C LYS A 56 0.28 -15.52 -1.81
N VAL A 57 1.50 -15.14 -2.19
CA VAL A 57 1.85 -14.77 -3.57
C VAL A 57 1.59 -15.93 -4.52
N LYS A 58 2.02 -17.16 -4.17
CA LYS A 58 1.73 -18.36 -4.96
C LYS A 58 0.22 -18.55 -5.19
N PHE A 59 -0.58 -18.45 -4.12
CA PHE A 59 -2.03 -18.56 -4.22
C PHE A 59 -2.65 -17.47 -5.13
N LEU A 60 -2.19 -16.22 -5.04
CA LEU A 60 -2.68 -15.13 -5.88
C LEU A 60 -2.31 -15.34 -7.36
N LYS A 61 -1.09 -15.82 -7.65
CA LYS A 61 -0.64 -16.18 -9.00
C LYS A 61 -1.48 -17.32 -9.60
N GLU A 62 -1.76 -18.37 -8.82
CA GLU A 62 -2.65 -19.48 -9.23
C GLU A 62 -4.07 -19.00 -9.58
N LYS A 63 -4.52 -17.90 -8.96
CA LYS A 63 -5.81 -17.26 -9.25
C LYS A 63 -5.75 -16.21 -10.37
N LYS A 64 -4.60 -16.05 -11.03
CA LYS A 64 -4.37 -15.07 -12.10
C LYS A 64 -4.65 -13.63 -11.67
N VAL A 65 -4.30 -13.29 -10.44
CA VAL A 65 -4.34 -11.90 -9.95
C VAL A 65 -3.16 -11.13 -10.55
N ASP A 66 -3.42 -9.96 -11.13
CA ASP A 66 -2.38 -9.07 -11.62
C ASP A 66 -1.64 -8.43 -10.42
N LEU A 67 -0.38 -8.80 -10.23
CA LEU A 67 0.46 -8.26 -9.17
C LEU A 67 1.16 -6.98 -9.66
N ILE A 68 1.08 -5.92 -8.86
CA ILE A 68 1.77 -4.64 -9.14
C ILE A 68 3.29 -4.84 -9.11
N ILE A 69 3.77 -5.71 -8.21
CA ILE A 69 5.17 -6.12 -8.10
C ILE A 69 5.16 -7.63 -7.86
N ASP A 70 5.82 -8.37 -8.75
CA ASP A 70 5.65 -9.82 -8.85
C ASP A 70 6.42 -10.57 -7.74
N GLU A 71 7.65 -10.12 -7.41
CA GLU A 71 8.53 -10.68 -6.37
C GLU A 71 9.50 -9.62 -5.81
N PRO A 72 9.89 -9.68 -4.52
CA PRO A 72 10.99 -8.86 -4.02
C PRO A 72 12.28 -9.30 -4.74
N THR A 73 12.89 -8.39 -5.50
CA THR A 73 14.24 -8.60 -6.02
C THR A 73 15.14 -8.80 -4.80
N ASN A 74 15.74 -9.98 -4.66
CA ASN A 74 16.82 -10.17 -3.69
C ASN A 74 17.86 -9.09 -3.99
N SER A 75 18.02 -8.13 -3.09
CA SER A 75 19.18 -7.24 -3.08
C SER A 75 20.37 -8.03 -2.56
N SER A 76 20.79 -9.05 -3.32
CA SER A 76 22.11 -9.63 -3.15
C SER A 76 23.15 -8.59 -3.54
N ARG A 77 24.03 -8.29 -2.57
CA ARG A 77 25.22 -7.44 -2.60
C ARG A 77 25.99 -7.46 -3.91
#